data_AF-T0YWV9-F1
#
_entry.id   AF-T0YWV9-F1
#
_cell.length_a   1.000
_cell.length_b   1.000
_cell.length_c   1.000
_cell.angle_alpha   90.00
_cell.angle_beta   90.00
_cell.angle_gamma   90.00
#
_symmetry.space_group_name_H-M   'P 1'
#
loop_
_entity.id
_entity.type
_entity.pdbx_description
1 polymer ?
#
loop_
_entity_poly.entity_id
_entity_poly.type
_entity_poly.pdbx_seq_one_letter_code
_entity_poly.pdbx_strand_id
1 'polypeptide(L)'
;MATNGLLRHQMIESLMARHPKGVVDGAIVSWEQLATHLVSIIGESGFNSLYARSVFLAQSTFPWLVASSPLPQTDDRFVELRISFEGQTPVQVSEANSLLLIIFTDVLASLIGEQLTTKIVRSSWGINVQDRADKGFSDE
;
A
#
# COMPACT_ATOMS: atom_id res chain seq x y z
N MET A 1 11.19 -5.07 -18.33
CA MET A 1 11.53 -4.86 -16.89
C MET A 1 10.96 -3.55 -16.36
N ALA A 2 11.08 -2.41 -17.07
CA ALA A 2 10.49 -1.12 -16.66
C ALA A 2 8.94 -1.09 -16.62
N THR A 3 8.27 -1.96 -17.39
CA THR A 3 6.79 -1.97 -17.52
C THR A 3 6.06 -2.37 -16.24
N ASN A 4 6.65 -3.23 -15.41
CA ASN A 4 5.99 -3.75 -14.21
C ASN A 4 6.00 -2.73 -13.05
N GLY A 5 7.08 -1.96 -12.90
CA GLY A 5 7.15 -0.87 -11.91
C GLY A 5 6.12 0.22 -12.21
N LEU A 6 6.04 0.65 -13.47
CA LEU A 6 5.02 1.62 -13.90
C LEU A 6 3.59 1.10 -13.68
N LEU A 7 3.34 -0.17 -14.00
CA LEU A 7 2.05 -0.81 -13.80
C LEU A 7 1.68 -0.90 -12.30
N ARG A 8 2.65 -1.20 -11.44
CA ARG A 8 2.44 -1.23 -9.99
C ARG A 8 2.12 0.15 -9.43
N HIS A 9 2.83 1.20 -9.87
CA HIS A 9 2.52 2.58 -9.49
C HIS A 9 1.10 2.97 -9.94
N GLN A 10 0.73 2.65 -11.19
CA GLN A 10 -0.64 2.88 -11.69
C GLN A 10 -1.71 2.15 -10.87
N MET A 11 -1.44 0.93 -10.41
CA MET A 11 -2.35 0.19 -9.53
C MET A 11 -2.55 0.89 -8.19
N ILE A 12 -1.48 1.42 -7.59
CA ILE A 12 -1.52 2.16 -6.32
C ILE A 12 -2.38 3.43 -6.49
N GLU A 13 -2.10 4.23 -7.51
CA GLU A 13 -2.85 5.45 -7.80
C GLU A 13 -4.35 5.14 -8.04
N SER A 14 -4.63 4.08 -8.80
CA SER A 14 -6.01 3.65 -9.07
C SER A 14 -6.73 3.18 -7.80
N LEU A 15 -6.03 2.51 -6.89
CA LEU A 15 -6.60 2.10 -5.60
C LEU A 15 -6.98 3.31 -4.75
N MET A 16 -6.13 4.34 -4.73
CA MET A 16 -6.36 5.56 -3.94
C MET A 16 -7.51 6.40 -4.51
N ALA A 17 -7.64 6.45 -5.84
CA ALA A 17 -8.75 7.13 -6.51
C ALA A 17 -10.13 6.50 -6.23
N ARG A 18 -10.22 5.22 -5.82
CA ARG A 18 -11.49 4.50 -5.59
C ARG A 18 -12.21 4.89 -4.30
N HIS A 19 -11.55 5.56 -3.35
CA HIS A 19 -12.09 5.81 -2.01
C HIS A 19 -12.09 7.30 -1.61
N PRO A 20 -12.81 8.19 -2.32
CA PRO A 20 -12.88 9.60 -1.96
C PRO A 20 -13.62 9.86 -0.63
N LYS A 21 -14.50 8.94 -0.20
CA LYS A 21 -15.13 8.94 1.13
C LYS A 21 -14.54 7.78 1.94
N GLY A 22 -14.04 8.07 3.15
CA GLY A 22 -13.36 7.07 3.96
C GLY A 22 -11.92 6.76 3.49
N VAL A 23 -11.22 7.75 2.92
CA VAL A 23 -9.84 7.59 2.41
C VAL A 23 -8.88 7.05 3.48
N VAL A 24 -9.07 7.45 4.74
CA VAL A 24 -8.28 6.94 5.88
C VAL A 24 -8.51 5.44 6.05
N ASP A 25 -9.77 5.01 6.16
CA ASP A 25 -10.08 3.58 6.33
C ASP A 25 -9.63 2.75 5.12
N GLY A 26 -9.83 3.27 3.90
CA GLY A 26 -9.34 2.62 2.68
C GLY A 26 -7.82 2.46 2.67
N ALA A 27 -7.08 3.47 3.14
CA ALA A 27 -5.64 3.40 3.28
C ALA A 27 -5.22 2.33 4.31
N ILE A 28 -5.85 2.31 5.49
CA ILE A 28 -5.55 1.32 6.54
C ILE A 28 -5.83 -0.11 6.05
N VAL A 29 -7.00 -0.36 5.45
CA VAL A 29 -7.35 -1.66 4.88
C VAL A 29 -6.33 -2.12 3.82
N SER A 30 -5.84 -1.19 3.00
CA SER A 30 -4.83 -1.50 1.97
C SER A 30 -3.52 -2.01 2.59
N TRP A 31 -3.11 -1.44 3.73
CA TRP A 31 -1.93 -1.86 4.49
C TRP A 31 -2.13 -3.17 5.23
N GLU A 32 -3.30 -3.39 5.85
CA GLU A 32 -3.65 -4.66 6.51
C GLU A 32 -3.63 -5.83 5.53
N GLN A 33 -4.18 -5.64 4.34
CA GLN A 33 -4.17 -6.62 3.27
C GLN A 33 -2.75 -6.96 2.80
N LEU A 34 -1.89 -5.94 2.62
CA LEU A 34 -0.49 -6.15 2.27
C LEU A 34 0.26 -6.89 3.38
N ALA A 35 0.07 -6.47 4.63
CA ALA A 35 0.74 -7.06 5.78
C ALA A 35 0.37 -8.54 5.93
N THR A 36 -0.90 -8.89 5.77
CA THR A 36 -1.38 -10.29 5.81
C THR A 36 -0.60 -11.18 4.84
N HIS A 37 -0.37 -10.72 3.61
CA HIS A 37 0.36 -11.48 2.61
C HIS A 37 1.87 -11.47 2.87
N LEU A 38 2.46 -10.31 3.16
CA LEU A 38 3.90 -10.15 3.25
C LEU A 38 4.49 -10.74 4.53
N VAL A 39 3.79 -10.66 5.67
CA VAL A 39 4.25 -11.28 6.92
C VAL A 39 4.44 -12.79 6.75
N SER A 40 3.62 -13.45 5.93
CA SER A 40 3.79 -14.89 5.62
C SER A 40 5.04 -15.22 4.79
N ILE A 41 5.61 -14.23 4.08
CA ILE A 41 6.72 -14.41 3.14
C ILE A 41 8.04 -13.97 3.78
N ILE A 42 8.06 -12.76 4.35
CA ILE A 42 9.28 -12.11 4.87
C ILE A 42 9.32 -12.05 6.40
N GLY A 43 8.32 -12.63 7.07
CA GLY A 43 8.16 -12.54 8.51
C GLY A 43 7.73 -11.16 8.99
N GLU A 44 7.26 -11.08 10.23
CA GLU A 44 6.74 -9.84 10.80
C GLU A 44 7.83 -8.79 11.01
N SER A 45 9.00 -9.20 11.52
CA SER A 45 10.13 -8.29 11.69
C SER A 45 10.63 -7.71 10.36
N GLY A 46 10.58 -8.51 9.28
CA GLY A 46 10.90 -8.06 7.93
C GLY A 46 9.91 -7.02 7.43
N PHE A 47 8.61 -7.28 7.58
CA PHE A 47 7.56 -6.32 7.23
C PHE A 47 7.70 -5.01 8.02
N ASN A 48 7.83 -5.08 9.34
CA ASN A 48 7.94 -3.90 10.20
C ASN A 48 9.17 -3.05 9.86
N SER A 49 10.31 -3.69 9.60
CA SER A 49 11.55 -2.99 9.21
C SER A 49 11.40 -2.27 7.87
N LEU A 50 10.76 -2.93 6.89
CA LEU A 50 10.49 -2.36 5.58
C LEU A 50 9.50 -1.19 5.66
N TYR A 51 8.42 -1.37 6.44
CA TYR A 51 7.42 -0.35 6.68
C TYR A 51 8.03 0.89 7.34
N ALA A 52 8.77 0.71 8.44
CA ALA A 52 9.43 1.81 9.15
C ALA A 52 10.40 2.58 8.23
N ARG A 53 11.19 1.87 7.41
CA ARG A 53 12.07 2.49 6.41
C ARG A 53 11.26 3.30 5.39
N SER A 54 10.11 2.80 4.96
CA SER A 54 9.27 3.46 3.97
C SER A 54 8.65 4.74 4.52
N VAL A 55 8.17 4.72 5.77
CA VAL A 55 7.67 5.90 6.48
C VAL A 55 8.77 6.95 6.61
N PHE A 56 9.97 6.55 7.04
CA PHE A 56 11.12 7.45 7.15
C PHE A 56 11.46 8.16 5.83
N LEU A 57 11.38 7.44 4.69
CA LEU A 57 11.62 8.06 3.38
C LEU A 57 10.47 8.98 2.96
N ALA A 58 9.22 8.60 3.22
CA ALA A 58 8.04 9.40 2.90
C ALA A 58 7.96 10.72 3.70
N GLN A 59 8.54 10.76 4.90
CA GLN A 59 8.62 11.96 5.75
C GLN A 59 9.32 13.14 5.06
N SER A 60 10.21 12.89 4.09
CA SER A 60 10.85 13.96 3.32
C SER A 60 9.84 14.81 2.53
N THR A 61 8.71 14.22 2.12
CA THR A 61 7.61 14.90 1.42
C THR A 61 6.45 15.22 2.36
N PHE A 62 6.16 14.34 3.31
CA PHE A 62 5.06 14.48 4.28
C PHE A 62 5.58 14.37 5.72
N PRO A 63 6.15 15.45 6.30
CA PRO A 63 6.80 15.41 7.62
C PRO A 63 5.90 15.02 8.79
N TRP A 64 4.58 15.10 8.59
CA TRP A 64 3.57 14.74 9.58
C TRP A 64 3.32 13.23 9.68
N LEU A 65 3.87 12.41 8.77
CA LEU A 65 3.86 10.95 8.91
C LEU A 65 4.75 10.56 10.09
N VAL A 66 4.18 10.04 11.17
CA VAL A 66 4.98 9.61 12.33
C VAL A 66 5.55 8.21 12.09
N ALA A 67 6.88 8.07 12.19
CA ALA A 67 7.55 6.79 12.20
C ALA A 67 7.50 6.22 13.62
N SER A 68 6.60 5.27 13.87
CA SER A 68 6.51 4.65 15.19
C SER A 68 7.63 3.64 15.42
N SER A 69 8.19 3.69 16.62
CA SER A 69 9.06 2.68 17.24
C SER A 69 8.38 1.29 17.22
N PRO A 70 9.10 0.16 17.44
CA PRO A 70 8.65 -1.15 16.99
C PRO A 70 7.26 -1.47 17.53
N LEU A 71 6.35 -1.70 16.59
CA LEU A 71 4.92 -1.79 16.83
C LEU A 71 4.58 -2.94 17.79
N PRO A 72 3.65 -2.74 18.74
CA PRO A 72 3.16 -3.82 19.59
C PRO A 72 2.50 -4.92 18.76
N GLN A 73 2.67 -6.14 19.25
CA GLN A 73 2.15 -7.38 18.68
C GLN A 73 0.65 -7.55 19.00
N THR A 74 -0.26 -6.71 18.48
CA THR A 74 -1.73 -6.92 18.54
C THR A 74 -2.47 -5.80 17.80
N ASP A 75 -3.60 -6.14 17.13
CA ASP A 75 -4.73 -5.40 16.50
C ASP A 75 -4.60 -3.94 16.00
N ASP A 76 -3.62 -3.17 16.45
CA ASP A 76 -3.45 -1.74 16.22
C ASP A 76 -2.18 -1.41 15.38
N ARG A 77 -1.74 -2.33 14.51
CA ARG A 77 -0.50 -2.17 13.70
C ARG A 77 -0.50 -0.87 12.86
N PHE A 78 -1.64 -0.31 12.51
CA PHE A 78 -1.69 0.93 11.73
C PHE A 78 -2.35 2.09 12.49
N VAL A 79 -2.45 2.01 13.82
CA VAL A 79 -3.08 3.07 14.63
C VAL A 79 -2.37 4.41 14.48
N GLU A 80 -1.04 4.41 14.48
CA GLU A 80 -0.22 5.62 14.36
C GLU A 80 -0.29 6.24 12.95
N LEU A 81 -0.43 5.38 11.93
CA LEU A 81 -0.70 5.82 10.57
C LEU A 81 -2.09 6.47 10.47
N ARG A 82 -3.11 5.84 11.08
CA ARG A 82 -4.47 6.39 11.14
C ARG A 82 -4.48 7.76 11.83
N ILE A 83 -3.86 7.88 13.00
CA ILE A 83 -3.73 9.16 13.73
C ILE A 83 -3.06 10.22 12.84
N SER A 84 -1.99 9.86 12.12
CA SER A 84 -1.31 10.76 11.19
C SER A 84 -2.23 11.25 10.07
N PHE A 85 -3.19 10.41 9.63
CA PHE A 85 -4.14 10.74 8.57
C PHE A 85 -5.37 11.52 9.04
N GLU A 86 -5.89 11.28 10.25
CA GLU A 86 -7.10 11.93 10.76
C GLU A 86 -6.99 13.46 10.88
N GLY A 87 -5.76 13.98 11.01
CA GLY A 87 -5.49 15.42 11.03
C GLY A 87 -5.35 16.08 9.65
N GLN A 88 -5.48 15.33 8.54
CA GLN A 88 -5.14 15.80 7.19
C GLN A 88 -6.37 15.87 6.27
N THR A 89 -6.23 16.63 5.18
CA THR A 89 -7.27 16.66 4.14
C THR A 89 -7.30 15.35 3.36
N PRO A 90 -8.46 14.95 2.78
CA PRO A 90 -8.54 13.70 2.01
C PRO A 90 -7.53 13.61 0.86
N VAL A 91 -7.21 14.74 0.23
CA VAL A 91 -6.19 14.83 -0.82
C VAL A 91 -4.81 14.52 -0.27
N GLN A 92 -4.41 15.14 0.84
CA GLN A 92 -3.12 14.89 1.49
C GLN A 92 -2.99 13.44 1.97
N VAL A 93 -4.06 12.84 2.51
CA VAL A 93 -4.06 11.42 2.90
C VAL A 93 -3.84 10.54 1.68
N SER A 94 -4.55 10.80 0.57
CA SER A 94 -4.41 10.05 -0.68
C SER A 94 -2.99 10.14 -1.24
N GLU A 95 -2.43 11.35 -1.33
CA GLU A 95 -1.08 11.58 -1.87
C GLU A 95 0.00 10.94 -0.99
N ALA A 96 -0.10 11.11 0.33
CA ALA A 96 0.85 10.54 1.28
C ALA A 96 0.80 9.01 1.29
N ASN A 97 -0.40 8.43 1.26
CA ASN A 97 -0.55 6.98 1.23
C ASN A 97 -0.06 6.39 -0.09
N SER A 98 -0.33 7.06 -1.22
CA SER A 98 0.19 6.67 -2.54
C SER A 98 1.71 6.64 -2.54
N LEU A 99 2.34 7.72 -2.09
CA LEU A 99 3.80 7.82 -2.01
C LEU A 99 4.38 6.74 -1.08
N LEU A 100 3.77 6.53 0.08
CA LEU A 100 4.24 5.52 1.03
C LEU A 100 4.17 4.10 0.46
N LEU A 101 3.06 3.76 -0.21
CA LEU A 101 2.90 2.47 -0.90
C LEU A 101 3.89 2.31 -2.05
N ILE A 102 4.15 3.37 -2.82
CA ILE A 102 5.13 3.38 -3.90
C ILE A 102 6.52 3.09 -3.35
N ILE A 103 6.97 3.84 -2.34
CA ILE A 103 8.27 3.65 -1.69
C ILE A 103 8.40 2.23 -1.14
N PHE A 104 7.40 1.78 -0.39
CA PHE A 104 7.40 0.45 0.23
C PHE A 104 7.55 -0.65 -0.82
N THR A 105 6.77 -0.57 -1.88
CA THR A 105 6.77 -1.59 -2.93
C THR A 105 7.98 -1.49 -3.86
N ASP A 106 8.57 -0.30 -4.04
CA ASP A 106 9.85 -0.12 -4.75
C ASP A 106 11.00 -0.75 -3.96
N VAL A 107 11.07 -0.50 -2.65
CA VAL A 107 12.08 -1.13 -1.80
C VAL A 107 11.88 -2.66 -1.78
N LEU A 108 10.64 -3.14 -1.67
CA LEU A 108 10.35 -4.57 -1.76
C LEU A 108 10.80 -5.16 -3.10
N ALA A 109 10.48 -4.52 -4.23
CA ALA A 109 10.92 -4.93 -5.57
C ALA A 109 12.44 -4.98 -5.70
N SER A 110 13.17 -4.08 -5.03
CA SER A 110 14.63 -4.13 -5.01
C SER A 110 15.19 -5.34 -4.24
N LEU A 111 14.44 -5.88 -3.28
CA LEU A 111 14.85 -7.01 -2.43
C LEU A 111 14.48 -8.37 -3.02
N ILE A 112 13.26 -8.51 -3.54
CA ILE A 112 12.70 -9.81 -3.99
C ILE A 112 12.39 -9.87 -5.49
N GLY A 113 12.65 -8.79 -6.21
CA GLY A 113 12.43 -8.67 -7.65
C GLY A 113 11.03 -8.15 -8.02
N GLU A 114 10.99 -7.33 -9.07
CA GLU A 114 9.78 -6.62 -9.52
C GLU A 114 8.61 -7.57 -9.82
N GLN A 115 8.85 -8.69 -10.53
CA GLN A 115 7.76 -9.62 -10.89
C GLN A 115 7.05 -10.21 -9.67
N LEU A 116 7.79 -10.57 -8.63
CA LEU A 116 7.21 -11.15 -7.42
C LEU A 116 6.43 -10.09 -6.64
N THR A 117 7.02 -8.90 -6.49
CA THR A 117 6.36 -7.76 -5.85
C THR A 117 5.04 -7.40 -6.55
N THR A 118 5.03 -7.26 -7.87
CA THR A 118 3.79 -6.93 -8.61
C THR A 118 2.70 -8.00 -8.38
N LYS A 119 3.07 -9.28 -8.35
CA LYS A 119 2.11 -10.37 -8.10
C LYS A 119 1.54 -10.31 -6.69
N ILE A 120 2.38 -10.10 -5.68
CA ILE A 120 1.92 -10.02 -4.28
C ILE A 120 0.97 -8.83 -4.11
N VAL A 121 1.36 -7.65 -4.58
CA VAL A 121 0.56 -6.42 -4.48
C VAL A 121 -0.80 -6.58 -5.17
N ARG A 122 -0.82 -7.21 -6.34
CA ARG A 122 -2.07 -7.50 -7.06
C ARG A 122 -2.98 -8.44 -6.27
N SER A 123 -2.43 -9.53 -5.74
CA SER A 123 -3.17 -10.51 -4.97
C SER A 123 -3.70 -9.93 -3.65
N SER A 124 -2.91 -9.11 -2.97
CA SER A 124 -3.30 -8.53 -1.68
C SER A 124 -4.53 -7.64 -1.78
N TRP A 125 -4.66 -6.88 -2.87
CA TRP A 125 -5.79 -5.96 -3.08
C TRP A 125 -6.94 -6.57 -3.87
N GLY A 126 -6.90 -7.88 -4.13
CA GLY A 126 -7.92 -8.56 -4.91
C GLY A 126 -8.09 -7.99 -6.32
N ILE A 127 -7.05 -7.36 -6.89
CA ILE A 127 -7.06 -6.81 -8.25
C ILE A 127 -6.94 -8.00 -9.22
N ASN A 128 -8.02 -8.76 -9.36
CA ASN A 128 -8.08 -9.84 -10.32
C ASN A 128 -8.24 -9.24 -11.72
N VAL A 129 -7.55 -9.81 -12.71
CA VAL A 129 -7.68 -9.42 -14.13
C VAL A 129 -9.11 -9.64 -14.66
N GLN A 130 -9.97 -10.31 -13.88
CA GLN A 130 -11.40 -10.50 -14.11
C GLN A 130 -12.25 -9.22 -14.08
N ASP A 131 -11.81 -8.10 -13.50
CA ASP A 131 -12.58 -6.83 -13.51
C ASP A 131 -12.69 -6.20 -14.92
N ARG A 132 -12.02 -6.79 -15.94
CA ARG A 132 -12.23 -6.46 -17.36
C ARG A 132 -13.15 -7.43 -18.11
N ALA A 133 -13.55 -8.56 -17.51
CA ALA A 133 -14.38 -9.56 -18.19
C ALA A 133 -15.89 -9.30 -18.06
N ASP A 134 -16.34 -8.43 -17.16
CA ASP A 134 -17.76 -8.09 -16.98
C ASP A 134 -18.31 -7.06 -17.98
N LYS A 135 -17.56 -6.71 -19.04
CA LYS A 135 -18.02 -5.80 -20.11
C LYS A 135 -17.97 -6.40 -21.51
N GLY A 136 -18.28 -7.69 -21.66
CA GLY A 136 -18.33 -8.23 -23.01
C GLY A 136 -18.97 -9.60 -23.15
N PHE A 137 -20.19 -9.81 -22.63
CA PHE A 137 -21.12 -10.80 -23.20
C PHE A 137 -22.56 -10.40 -22.87
N SER A 138 -23.08 -9.44 -23.62
CA SER A 138 -24.52 -9.33 -23.89
C SER A 138 -24.64 -8.87 -25.33
N ASP A 139 -24.74 -9.84 -26.23
CA ASP A 139 -25.38 -9.77 -27.54
C ASP A 139 -25.31 -11.18 -28.15
N GLU A 140 -26.33 -12.00 -27.87
CA GLU A 140 -27.28 -12.54 -28.86
C GLU A 140 -28.29 -13.49 -28.17
#